data_AF-X0Z543-F1
#
_entry.id   AF-X0Z543-F1
#
_cell.length_a   1.000
_cell.length_b   1.000
_cell.length_c   1.000
_cell.angle_alpha   90.00
_cell.angle_beta   90.00
_cell.angle_gamma   90.00
#
_symmetry.space_group_name_H-M   'P 1'
#
loop_
_entity.id
_entity.type
_entity.pdbx_description
1 polymer ?
#
loop_
_entity_poly.entity_id
_entity_poly.type
_entity_poly.pdbx_seq_one_letter_code
_entity_poly.pdbx_strand_id
1 'polypeptide(L)'
;MSITYVKPEGDLNTAKYIIVGEQPGTTEIRVKRPFKGPAGNVLDECLLKARISRSECYLTNVIKDLDHPLKYYYVSGSGNPYFTKAGAEHTVALKKELSAAKPGTVIIAVGNVAMWALCERIGITNWRGSILDSIMVPGLKVVPVIHTATVIPPKNVYSNKLLIQFDLTKAKRVYHGDYNHYDYAIITAPSYSDVTKYIGYAGLPRTIDFDIEVHPANEEI
;
A
#
# COMPACT_ATOMS: atom_id res chain seq x y z
N MET A 1 -10.03 -17.67 20.84
CA MET A 1 -10.03 -16.52 19.91
C MET A 1 -10.71 -15.36 20.61
N SER A 2 -10.15 -14.15 20.50
CA SER A 2 -10.71 -12.94 21.11
C SER A 2 -12.14 -12.66 20.62
N ILE A 3 -12.97 -12.05 21.47
CA ILE A 3 -14.30 -11.56 21.08
C ILE A 3 -14.24 -10.44 20.04
N THR A 4 -13.11 -9.73 19.97
CA THR A 4 -12.86 -8.66 19.01
C THR A 4 -12.10 -9.16 17.78
N TYR A 5 -11.85 -10.47 17.67
CA TYR A 5 -11.24 -11.06 16.49
C TYR A 5 -12.18 -10.95 15.28
N VAL A 6 -11.65 -10.47 14.15
CA VAL A 6 -12.36 -10.45 12.86
C VAL A 6 -11.69 -11.42 11.91
N LYS A 7 -12.43 -12.46 11.52
CA LYS A 7 -11.96 -13.47 10.58
C LYS A 7 -11.78 -12.84 9.19
N PRO A 8 -10.75 -13.25 8.42
CA PRO A 8 -10.65 -12.89 7.02
C PRO A 8 -11.88 -13.33 6.21
N GLU A 9 -12.16 -12.64 5.11
CA GLU A 9 -13.30 -12.89 4.20
C GLU A 9 -12.81 -13.17 2.78
N GLY A 10 -13.38 -14.18 2.12
CA GLY A 10 -13.01 -14.62 0.77
C GLY A 10 -12.29 -15.96 0.78
N ASP A 11 -11.89 -16.43 -0.41
CA ASP A 11 -11.15 -17.69 -0.60
C ASP A 11 -9.80 -17.42 -1.27
N LEU A 12 -8.70 -17.74 -0.57
CA LEU A 12 -7.32 -17.55 -1.06
C LEU A 12 -7.00 -18.36 -2.32
N ASN A 13 -7.69 -19.48 -2.56
CA ASN A 13 -7.44 -20.33 -3.73
C ASN A 13 -7.98 -19.70 -5.02
N THR A 14 -9.02 -18.88 -4.92
CA THR A 14 -9.69 -18.27 -6.06
C THR A 14 -9.42 -16.76 -6.16
N ALA A 15 -9.13 -16.09 -5.04
CA ALA A 15 -8.86 -14.66 -4.97
C ALA A 15 -7.76 -14.23 -5.96
N LYS A 16 -8.03 -13.15 -6.70
CA LYS A 16 -7.07 -12.48 -7.58
C LYS A 16 -6.26 -11.42 -6.83
N TYR A 17 -6.90 -10.84 -5.81
CA TYR A 17 -6.34 -9.78 -4.99
C TYR A 17 -6.45 -10.13 -3.52
N ILE A 18 -5.42 -9.82 -2.74
CA ILE A 18 -5.49 -9.89 -1.28
C ILE A 18 -5.41 -8.48 -0.73
N ILE A 19 -6.45 -8.02 -0.04
CA ILE A 19 -6.50 -6.69 0.57
C ILE A 19 -6.10 -6.82 2.03
N VAL A 20 -5.03 -6.14 2.42
CA VAL A 20 -4.48 -6.17 3.78
C VAL A 20 -4.58 -4.78 4.40
N GLY A 21 -5.35 -4.66 5.49
CA GLY A 21 -5.51 -3.43 6.27
C GLY A 21 -4.71 -3.45 7.57
N GLU A 22 -4.91 -2.43 8.42
CA GLU A 22 -4.16 -2.28 9.67
C GLU A 22 -4.67 -3.18 10.81
N GLN A 23 -5.87 -2.91 11.28
CA GLN A 23 -6.55 -3.49 12.43
C GLN A 23 -8.06 -3.32 12.22
N PRO A 24 -8.92 -4.23 12.71
CA PRO A 24 -10.36 -4.08 12.61
C PRO A 24 -10.88 -2.82 13.32
N GLY A 25 -11.84 -2.14 12.71
CA GLY A 25 -12.62 -1.09 13.36
C GLY A 25 -13.82 -1.62 14.17
N THR A 26 -14.45 -0.75 14.97
CA THR A 26 -15.61 -1.11 15.81
C THR A 26 -16.80 -1.67 15.03
N THR A 27 -17.01 -1.20 13.80
CA THR A 27 -18.07 -1.72 12.92
C THR A 27 -17.76 -3.14 12.48
N GLU A 28 -16.51 -3.43 12.11
CA GLU A 28 -16.05 -4.76 11.71
C GLU A 28 -16.22 -5.77 12.83
N ILE A 29 -15.97 -5.37 14.09
CA ILE A 29 -16.23 -6.22 15.27
C ILE A 29 -17.71 -6.58 15.36
N ARG A 30 -18.58 -5.57 15.24
CA ARG A 30 -20.04 -5.73 15.36
C ARG A 30 -20.61 -6.68 14.31
N VAL A 31 -20.13 -6.56 13.07
CA VAL A 31 -20.62 -7.39 11.95
C VAL A 31 -19.77 -8.63 11.68
N LYS A 32 -18.66 -8.80 12.40
CA LYS A 32 -17.66 -9.87 12.26
C LYS A 32 -17.14 -10.05 10.84
N ARG A 33 -16.94 -8.94 10.11
CA ARG A 33 -16.49 -8.94 8.71
C ARG A 33 -15.48 -7.82 8.47
N PRO A 34 -14.38 -8.09 7.75
CA PRO A 34 -13.33 -7.11 7.52
C PRO A 34 -13.76 -6.04 6.51
N PHE A 35 -13.20 -4.83 6.66
CA PHE A 35 -13.49 -3.68 5.81
C PHE A 35 -14.99 -3.39 5.70
N LYS A 36 -15.67 -3.32 6.85
CA LYS A 36 -17.06 -2.86 6.97
C LYS A 36 -17.15 -1.62 7.85
N GLY A 37 -18.03 -0.69 7.46
CA GLY A 37 -18.12 0.65 8.04
C GLY A 37 -17.68 1.72 7.05
N PRO A 38 -17.54 2.99 7.48
CA PRO A 38 -17.34 4.12 6.57
C PRO A 38 -16.10 3.99 5.65
N ALA A 39 -14.95 3.61 6.21
CA ALA A 39 -13.73 3.40 5.44
C ALA A 39 -13.83 2.18 4.49
N GLY A 40 -14.57 1.15 4.91
CA GLY A 40 -14.88 -0.03 4.10
C GLY A 40 -15.80 0.30 2.92
N ASN A 41 -16.79 1.17 3.12
CA ASN A 41 -17.68 1.62 2.04
C ASN A 41 -16.91 2.41 0.98
N VAL A 42 -15.98 3.29 1.40
CA VAL A 42 -15.09 3.98 0.45
C VAL A 42 -14.23 2.98 -0.32
N LEU A 43 -13.71 1.94 0.34
CA LEU A 43 -12.97 0.89 -0.35
C LEU A 43 -13.84 0.17 -1.39
N ASP A 44 -15.06 -0.24 -1.01
CA ASP A 44 -16.02 -0.92 -1.89
C ASP A 44 -16.34 -0.06 -3.14
N GLU A 45 -16.55 1.24 -2.97
CA GLU A 45 -16.75 2.17 -4.08
C GLU A 45 -15.52 2.28 -4.99
N CYS A 46 -14.32 2.36 -4.41
CA CYS A 46 -13.09 2.46 -5.18
C CYS A 46 -12.77 1.17 -5.94
N LEU A 47 -13.03 0.00 -5.36
CA LEU A 47 -12.92 -1.31 -6.02
C LEU A 47 -13.86 -1.39 -7.22
N LEU A 48 -15.12 -0.96 -7.05
CA LEU A 48 -16.09 -0.93 -8.13
C LEU A 48 -15.63 -0.03 -9.28
N LYS A 49 -15.09 1.16 -8.98
CA LYS A 49 -14.55 2.08 -10.00
C LYS A 49 -13.33 1.51 -10.72
N ALA A 50 -12.47 0.77 -10.01
CA ALA A 50 -11.35 0.05 -10.60
C ALA A 50 -11.77 -1.24 -11.34
N ARG A 51 -13.06 -1.58 -11.36
CA ARG A 51 -13.62 -2.81 -11.93
C ARG A 51 -12.96 -4.06 -11.34
N ILE A 52 -12.78 -4.07 -10.02
CA ILE A 52 -12.38 -5.22 -9.21
C ILE A 52 -13.61 -5.66 -8.42
N SER A 53 -14.06 -6.90 -8.60
CA SER A 53 -15.17 -7.41 -7.79
C SER A 53 -14.66 -7.79 -6.41
N ARG A 54 -15.40 -7.42 -5.36
CA ARG A 54 -15.09 -7.84 -3.98
C ARG A 54 -15.06 -9.38 -3.84
N SER A 55 -15.83 -10.10 -4.66
CA SER A 55 -15.81 -11.57 -4.69
C SER A 55 -14.50 -12.17 -5.22
N GLU A 56 -13.69 -11.37 -5.93
CA GLU A 56 -12.36 -11.75 -6.40
C GLU A 56 -11.27 -11.39 -5.38
N CYS A 57 -11.66 -10.84 -4.22
CA CYS A 57 -10.75 -10.42 -3.17
C CYS A 57 -10.77 -11.37 -1.98
N TYR A 58 -9.61 -11.56 -1.39
CA TYR A 58 -9.48 -12.03 -0.02
C TYR A 58 -9.14 -10.83 0.87
N LEU A 59 -9.90 -10.62 1.95
CA LEU A 59 -9.77 -9.44 2.80
C LEU A 59 -9.33 -9.82 4.20
N THR A 60 -8.28 -9.17 4.70
CA THR A 60 -7.69 -9.43 6.00
C THR A 60 -7.02 -8.17 6.58
N ASN A 61 -6.61 -8.22 7.83
CA ASN A 61 -5.85 -7.16 8.49
C ASN A 61 -4.52 -7.71 9.02
N VAL A 62 -3.53 -6.84 9.23
CA VAL A 62 -2.28 -7.20 9.90
C VAL A 62 -2.58 -7.64 11.33
N ILE A 63 -3.13 -6.72 12.15
CA ILE A 63 -3.62 -7.03 13.49
C ILE A 63 -5.01 -7.65 13.36
N LYS A 64 -5.27 -8.73 14.10
CA LYS A 64 -6.45 -9.59 13.86
C LYS A 64 -7.64 -9.28 14.76
N ASP A 65 -7.43 -8.48 15.79
CA ASP A 65 -8.42 -8.14 16.81
C ASP A 65 -8.35 -6.65 17.19
N LEU A 66 -9.27 -6.21 18.05
CA LEU A 66 -9.35 -4.86 18.60
C LEU A 66 -9.30 -4.89 20.14
N ASP A 67 -8.51 -5.78 20.73
CA ASP A 67 -8.38 -5.87 22.20
C ASP A 67 -7.59 -4.68 22.76
N HIS A 68 -6.63 -4.19 21.98
CA HIS A 68 -5.82 -3.03 22.32
C HIS A 68 -5.79 -2.00 21.17
N PRO A 69 -5.52 -0.72 21.46
CA PRO A 69 -5.28 0.26 20.41
C PRO A 69 -4.03 -0.11 19.60
N LEU A 70 -4.01 0.24 18.31
CA LEU A 70 -2.92 -0.08 17.37
C LEU A 70 -1.50 0.15 17.93
N LYS A 71 -1.28 1.24 18.68
CA LYS A 71 0.02 1.58 19.28
C LYS A 71 0.59 0.52 20.23
N TYR A 72 -0.25 -0.38 20.73
CA TYR A 72 0.17 -1.53 21.54
C TYR A 72 0.87 -2.61 20.70
N TYR A 73 0.46 -2.77 19.44
CA TYR A 73 0.99 -3.77 18.51
C TYR A 73 2.05 -3.21 17.58
N TYR A 74 1.92 -1.93 17.20
CA TYR A 74 2.75 -1.28 16.19
C TYR A 74 3.19 0.10 16.66
N VAL A 75 4.51 0.31 16.71
CA VAL A 75 5.11 1.58 17.12
C VAL A 75 5.64 2.29 15.89
N SER A 76 5.21 3.54 15.71
CA SER A 76 5.71 4.46 14.68
C SER A 76 6.09 5.79 15.32
N GLY A 77 7.18 6.40 14.86
CA GLY A 77 7.69 7.66 15.40
C GLY A 77 8.91 8.16 14.61
N SER A 78 9.86 8.81 15.28
CA SER A 78 11.05 9.40 14.65
C SER A 78 12.05 8.37 14.07
N GLY A 79 11.90 7.10 14.42
CA GLY A 79 12.71 6.00 13.90
C GLY A 79 11.93 5.05 12.99
N ASN A 80 12.59 3.98 12.54
CA ASN A 80 11.93 2.92 11.78
C ASN A 80 10.79 2.30 12.60
N PRO A 81 9.59 2.14 12.02
CA PRO A 81 8.50 1.48 12.71
C PRO A 81 8.84 0.02 13.04
N TYR A 82 8.19 -0.53 14.04
CA TYR A 82 8.33 -1.94 14.37
C TYR A 82 7.06 -2.49 15.02
N PHE A 83 6.90 -3.81 14.93
CA PHE A 83 5.86 -4.52 15.68
C PHE A 83 6.40 -4.90 17.06
N THR A 84 5.62 -4.64 18.10
CA THR A 84 5.93 -5.12 19.45
C THR A 84 5.87 -6.65 19.50
N LYS A 85 6.25 -7.27 20.62
CA LYS A 85 6.11 -8.72 20.79
C LYS A 85 4.68 -9.20 20.50
N ALA A 86 3.67 -8.47 20.99
CA ALA A 86 2.27 -8.77 20.71
C ALA A 86 1.92 -8.58 19.23
N GLY A 87 2.40 -7.50 18.60
CA GLY A 87 2.20 -7.29 17.16
C GLY A 87 2.86 -8.35 16.28
N ALA A 88 4.01 -8.87 16.71
CA ALA A 88 4.76 -9.90 15.98
C ALA A 88 3.98 -11.22 15.87
N GLU A 89 3.19 -11.58 16.88
CA GLU A 89 2.30 -12.76 16.81
C GLU A 89 1.29 -12.63 15.66
N HIS A 90 0.75 -11.43 15.46
CA HIS A 90 -0.15 -11.13 14.35
C HIS A 90 0.54 -11.14 12.98
N THR A 91 1.76 -10.63 12.87
CA THR A 91 2.51 -10.66 11.61
C THR A 91 2.92 -12.08 11.22
N VAL A 92 3.28 -12.93 12.20
CA VAL A 92 3.53 -14.37 11.97
C VAL A 92 2.24 -15.07 11.50
N ALA A 93 1.10 -14.78 12.14
CA ALA A 93 -0.18 -15.33 11.72
C ALA A 93 -0.55 -14.87 10.29
N LEU A 94 -0.36 -13.58 9.97
CA LEU A 94 -0.58 -13.05 8.63
C LEU A 94 0.34 -13.73 7.61
N LYS A 95 1.64 -13.88 7.88
CA LYS A 95 2.58 -14.56 6.96
C LYS A 95 2.12 -15.98 6.66
N LYS A 96 1.72 -16.73 7.70
CA LYS A 96 1.19 -18.10 7.55
C LYS A 96 -0.08 -18.12 6.71
N GLU A 97 -0.99 -17.19 6.95
CA GLU A 97 -2.24 -17.02 6.19
C GLU A 97 -1.95 -16.74 4.70
N LEU A 98 -1.09 -15.77 4.41
CA LEU A 98 -0.78 -15.35 3.04
C LEU A 98 0.05 -16.38 2.26
N SER A 99 0.75 -17.29 2.95
CA SER A 99 1.52 -18.36 2.30
C SER A 99 0.64 -19.38 1.55
N ALA A 100 -0.67 -19.41 1.84
CA ALA A 100 -1.64 -20.22 1.10
C ALA A 100 -2.20 -19.53 -0.16
N ALA A 101 -1.76 -18.30 -0.47
CA ALA A 101 -2.18 -17.60 -1.67
C ALA A 101 -1.66 -18.28 -2.93
N LYS A 102 -2.47 -18.33 -3.98
CA LYS A 102 -2.03 -18.85 -5.27
C LYS A 102 -0.95 -17.96 -5.91
N PRO A 103 -0.02 -18.52 -6.71
CA PRO A 103 0.93 -17.75 -7.50
C PRO A 103 0.23 -16.72 -8.40
N GLY A 104 0.85 -15.55 -8.58
CA GLY A 104 0.30 -14.45 -9.39
C GLY A 104 -0.78 -13.61 -8.72
N THR A 105 -1.18 -13.94 -7.49
CA THR A 105 -2.05 -13.08 -6.67
C THR A 105 -1.36 -11.75 -6.37
N VAL A 106 -2.10 -10.65 -6.44
CA VAL A 106 -1.59 -9.31 -6.11
C VAL A 106 -2.08 -8.90 -4.74
N ILE A 107 -1.17 -8.49 -3.86
CA ILE A 107 -1.49 -7.96 -2.54
C ILE A 107 -1.71 -6.45 -2.66
N ILE A 108 -2.78 -5.94 -2.06
CA ILE A 108 -3.11 -4.52 -1.96
C ILE A 108 -2.93 -4.13 -0.50
N ALA A 109 -1.85 -3.40 -0.21
CA ALA A 109 -1.51 -2.97 1.15
C ALA A 109 -2.18 -1.62 1.44
N VAL A 110 -3.19 -1.61 2.32
CA VAL A 110 -3.99 -0.42 2.62
C VAL A 110 -3.40 0.30 3.83
N GLY A 111 -2.65 1.38 3.56
CA GLY A 111 -2.04 2.24 4.59
C GLY A 111 -0.63 1.82 5.03
N ASN A 112 -0.07 2.62 5.96
CA ASN A 112 1.33 2.47 6.41
C ASN A 112 1.59 1.13 7.11
N VAL A 113 0.68 0.67 7.99
CA VAL A 113 0.89 -0.55 8.78
C VAL A 113 0.99 -1.77 7.89
N ALA A 114 0.06 -1.92 6.94
CA ALA A 114 0.07 -3.01 5.98
C ALA A 114 1.29 -2.96 5.07
N MET A 115 1.65 -1.77 4.57
CA MET A 115 2.84 -1.60 3.73
C MET A 115 4.12 -1.92 4.49
N TRP A 116 4.24 -1.49 5.75
CA TRP A 116 5.39 -1.82 6.58
C TRP A 116 5.49 -3.32 6.81
N ALA A 117 4.39 -3.98 7.18
CA ALA A 117 4.36 -5.43 7.40
C ALA A 117 4.77 -6.22 6.15
N LEU A 118 4.32 -5.80 4.97
CA LEU A 118 4.50 -6.53 3.72
C LEU A 118 5.80 -6.19 2.97
N CYS A 119 6.37 -5.01 3.20
CA CYS A 119 7.45 -4.47 2.37
C CYS A 119 8.56 -3.74 3.14
N GLU A 120 8.43 -3.50 4.46
CA GLU A 120 9.37 -2.67 5.24
C GLU A 120 9.66 -1.32 4.56
N ARG A 121 8.59 -0.65 4.11
CA ARG A 121 8.64 0.71 3.54
C ARG A 121 7.87 1.70 4.40
N ILE A 122 8.36 2.93 4.45
CA ILE A 122 7.82 4.02 5.29
C ILE A 122 7.30 5.13 4.38
N GLY A 123 6.18 5.74 4.78
CA GLY A 123 5.59 6.88 4.08
C GLY A 123 4.73 6.43 2.90
N ILE A 124 3.47 6.06 3.17
CA ILE A 124 2.53 5.58 2.14
C ILE A 124 2.38 6.55 0.97
N THR A 125 2.51 7.85 1.19
CA THR A 125 2.46 8.86 0.12
C THR A 125 3.61 8.73 -0.88
N ASN A 126 4.78 8.26 -0.44
CA ASN A 126 5.96 8.06 -1.29
C ASN A 126 5.86 6.78 -2.12
N TRP A 127 5.12 5.79 -1.61
CA TRP A 127 5.10 4.43 -2.17
C TRP A 127 3.76 4.00 -2.74
N ARG A 128 2.67 4.75 -2.53
CA ARG A 128 1.36 4.41 -3.10
C ARG A 128 1.45 4.22 -4.61
N GLY A 129 0.80 3.19 -5.12
CA GLY A 129 0.83 2.80 -6.53
C GLY A 129 2.19 2.36 -7.07
N SER A 130 3.20 2.11 -6.23
CA SER A 130 4.38 1.35 -6.64
C SER A 130 4.04 -0.14 -6.78
N ILE A 131 4.92 -0.89 -7.45
CA ILE A 131 4.83 -2.35 -7.55
C ILE A 131 6.02 -2.90 -6.79
N LEU A 132 5.77 -3.39 -5.58
CA LEU A 132 6.79 -3.88 -4.67
C LEU A 132 6.77 -5.40 -4.60
N ASP A 133 7.85 -5.98 -4.10
CA ASP A 133 7.90 -7.38 -3.75
C ASP A 133 7.51 -7.58 -2.28
N SER A 134 6.72 -8.61 -2.02
CA SER A 134 6.35 -9.00 -0.66
C SER A 134 7.54 -9.68 0.04
N ILE A 135 7.90 -9.20 1.23
CA ILE A 135 8.92 -9.83 2.08
C ILE A 135 8.36 -11.02 2.86
N MET A 136 7.03 -11.08 3.03
CA MET A 136 6.37 -12.15 3.77
C MET A 136 6.23 -13.43 2.94
N VAL A 137 5.80 -13.26 1.69
CA VAL A 137 5.56 -14.34 0.71
C VAL A 137 6.33 -13.99 -0.57
N PRO A 138 7.51 -14.58 -0.80
CA PRO A 138 8.29 -14.36 -2.00
C PRO A 138 7.50 -14.69 -3.28
N GLY A 139 7.69 -13.88 -4.31
CA GLY A 139 7.02 -14.04 -5.61
C GLY A 139 5.66 -13.36 -5.74
N LEU A 140 5.06 -12.90 -4.64
CA LEU A 140 3.86 -12.07 -4.70
C LEU A 140 4.23 -10.58 -4.82
N LYS A 141 3.50 -9.88 -5.68
CA LYS A 141 3.61 -8.42 -5.83
C LYS A 141 2.68 -7.71 -4.86
N VAL A 142 3.11 -6.57 -4.37
CA VAL A 142 2.36 -5.68 -3.46
C VAL A 142 2.17 -4.33 -4.11
N VAL A 143 0.92 -3.84 -4.13
CA VAL A 143 0.57 -2.49 -4.55
C VAL A 143 0.07 -1.72 -3.32
N PRO A 144 0.86 -0.78 -2.78
CA PRO A 144 0.43 0.05 -1.66
C PRO A 144 -0.64 1.05 -2.09
N VAL A 145 -1.60 1.29 -1.21
CA VAL A 145 -2.72 2.20 -1.40
C VAL A 145 -2.89 3.05 -0.14
N ILE A 146 -3.22 4.33 -0.30
CA ILE A 146 -3.51 5.21 0.83
C ILE A 146 -4.70 4.64 1.63
N HIS A 147 -4.61 4.70 2.97
CA HIS A 147 -5.68 4.21 3.82
C HIS A 147 -7.00 4.96 3.54
N THR A 148 -8.09 4.23 3.30
CA THR A 148 -9.38 4.81 2.90
C THR A 148 -10.00 5.70 3.97
N ALA A 149 -9.63 5.51 5.25
CA ALA A 149 -10.04 6.39 6.33
C ALA A 149 -9.58 7.85 6.17
N THR A 150 -8.61 8.13 5.29
CA THR A 150 -8.20 9.52 4.98
C THR A 150 -9.27 10.32 4.24
N VAL A 151 -10.19 9.65 3.54
CA VAL A 151 -11.27 10.26 2.74
C VAL A 151 -12.47 10.68 3.61
N ILE A 152 -12.61 10.09 4.80
CA ILE A 152 -13.75 10.30 5.71
C ILE A 152 -13.35 11.19 6.90
N PRO A 153 -14.31 11.63 7.73
CA PRO A 153 -14.00 12.36 8.95
C PRO A 153 -13.07 11.57 9.88
N PRO A 154 -12.15 12.25 10.59
CA PRO A 154 -11.96 13.71 10.63
C PRO A 154 -11.04 14.25 9.53
N LYS A 155 -10.42 13.38 8.70
CA LYS A 155 -9.38 13.78 7.74
C LYS A 155 -9.95 14.49 6.51
N ASN A 156 -11.07 14.01 5.98
CA ASN A 156 -11.81 14.62 4.86
C ASN A 156 -10.94 14.97 3.63
N VAL A 157 -9.90 14.18 3.35
CA VAL A 157 -9.03 14.38 2.18
C VAL A 157 -9.63 13.68 0.98
N TYR A 158 -10.69 14.26 0.42
CA TYR A 158 -11.47 13.64 -0.66
C TYR A 158 -10.66 13.34 -1.93
N SER A 159 -9.62 14.14 -2.21
CA SER A 159 -8.70 13.92 -3.32
C SER A 159 -8.01 12.56 -3.27
N ASN A 160 -7.78 12.01 -2.06
CA ASN A 160 -7.18 10.67 -1.92
C ASN A 160 -8.06 9.57 -2.52
N LYS A 161 -9.38 9.79 -2.65
CA LYS A 161 -10.27 8.83 -3.29
C LYS A 161 -9.86 8.57 -4.75
N LEU A 162 -9.44 9.59 -5.47
CA LEU A 162 -8.97 9.46 -6.85
C LEU A 162 -7.63 8.72 -6.92
N LEU A 163 -6.70 9.03 -6.02
CA LEU A 163 -5.42 8.33 -5.92
C LEU A 163 -5.61 6.85 -5.66
N ILE A 164 -6.49 6.51 -4.71
CA ILE A 164 -6.86 5.13 -4.38
C ILE A 164 -7.42 4.40 -5.61
N GLN A 165 -8.29 5.05 -6.40
CA GLN A 165 -8.85 4.46 -7.63
C GLN A 165 -7.77 4.20 -8.69
N PHE A 166 -6.82 5.11 -8.86
CA PHE A 166 -5.69 4.90 -9.78
C PHE A 166 -4.79 3.75 -9.33
N ASP A 167 -4.53 3.63 -8.03
CA ASP A 167 -3.70 2.57 -7.49
C ASP A 167 -4.37 1.19 -7.61
N LEU A 168 -5.67 1.11 -7.36
CA LEU A 168 -6.44 -0.13 -7.57
C LEU A 168 -6.51 -0.51 -9.05
N THR A 169 -6.67 0.47 -9.94
CA THR A 169 -6.61 0.23 -11.40
C THR A 169 -5.24 -0.32 -11.79
N LYS A 170 -4.16 0.19 -11.19
CA LYS A 170 -2.82 -0.36 -11.38
C LYS A 170 -2.69 -1.77 -10.80
N ALA A 171 -3.21 -2.05 -9.62
CA ALA A 171 -3.21 -3.41 -9.05
C ALA A 171 -3.89 -4.42 -9.98
N LYS A 172 -5.00 -4.02 -10.62
CA LYS A 172 -5.65 -4.82 -11.66
C LYS A 172 -4.73 -5.08 -12.86
N ARG A 173 -4.05 -4.05 -13.36
CA ARG A 173 -3.08 -4.20 -14.46
C ARG A 173 -1.93 -5.15 -14.09
N VAL A 174 -1.41 -5.04 -12.87
CA VAL A 174 -0.36 -5.94 -12.34
C VAL A 174 -0.83 -7.39 -12.35
N TYR A 175 -2.06 -7.66 -11.88
CA TYR A 175 -2.62 -9.01 -11.90
C TYR A 175 -2.73 -9.59 -13.31
N HIS A 176 -3.09 -8.74 -14.29
CA HIS A 176 -3.17 -9.14 -15.70
C HIS A 176 -1.81 -9.19 -16.42
N GLY A 177 -0.71 -8.86 -15.74
CA GLY A 177 0.61 -8.77 -16.38
C GLY A 177 0.78 -7.56 -17.31
N ASP A 178 -0.17 -6.63 -17.32
CA ASP A 178 -0.13 -5.38 -18.11
C ASP A 178 0.62 -4.27 -17.34
N TYR A 179 1.88 -4.54 -17.00
CA TYR A 179 2.75 -3.52 -16.45
C TYR A 179 4.14 -3.65 -17.04
N ASN A 180 4.67 -2.53 -17.52
CA ASN A 180 6.04 -2.45 -17.99
C ASN A 180 6.93 -2.10 -16.80
N HIS A 181 7.90 -2.95 -16.50
CA HIS A 181 9.01 -2.56 -15.65
C HIS A 181 9.96 -1.71 -16.49
N TYR A 182 10.01 -0.42 -16.18
CA TYR A 182 10.99 0.48 -16.77
C TYR A 182 12.16 0.58 -15.79
N ASP A 183 13.30 0.04 -16.19
CA ASP A 183 14.57 0.28 -15.49
C ASP A 183 15.00 1.72 -15.76
N TYR A 184 14.54 2.64 -14.91
CA TYR A 184 14.97 4.03 -15.00
C TYR A 184 16.37 4.18 -14.39
N ALA A 185 17.34 4.54 -15.21
CA ALA A 185 18.61 5.09 -14.73
C ALA A 185 18.40 6.56 -14.35
N ILE A 186 17.97 6.81 -13.10
CA ILE A 186 17.76 8.17 -12.60
C ILE A 186 19.10 8.73 -12.13
N ILE A 187 19.59 9.75 -12.84
CA ILE A 187 20.76 10.52 -12.43
C ILE A 187 20.25 11.72 -11.63
N THR A 188 20.38 11.67 -10.31
CA THR A 188 19.86 12.72 -9.40
C THR A 188 20.78 13.92 -9.26
N ALA A 189 22.04 13.81 -9.69
CA ALA A 189 23.01 14.91 -9.72
C ALA A 189 23.82 14.83 -11.03
N PRO A 190 23.19 15.13 -12.19
CA PRO A 190 23.85 14.97 -13.47
C PRO A 190 24.96 16.03 -13.62
N SER A 191 26.09 15.63 -14.20
CA SER A 191 27.10 16.60 -14.63
C SER A 191 26.56 17.42 -15.81
N TYR A 192 27.17 18.58 -16.08
CA TYR A 192 26.87 19.35 -17.30
C TYR A 192 26.97 18.49 -18.58
N SER A 193 27.92 17.55 -18.61
CA SER A 193 28.10 16.60 -19.71
C SER A 193 26.92 15.62 -19.83
N ASP A 194 26.41 15.10 -18.70
CA ASP A 194 25.26 14.18 -18.69
C ASP A 194 24.00 14.87 -19.21
N VAL A 195 23.77 16.12 -18.77
CA VAL A 195 22.64 16.95 -19.24
C VAL A 195 22.74 17.24 -20.73
N THR A 196 23.89 17.73 -21.20
CA THR A 196 24.08 18.07 -22.62
C THR A 196 23.98 16.86 -23.54
N LYS A 197 24.49 15.70 -23.11
CA LYS A 197 24.34 14.42 -23.83
C LYS A 197 22.89 13.97 -23.90
N TYR A 198 22.13 14.09 -22.81
CA TYR A 198 20.71 13.72 -22.80
C TYR A 198 19.89 14.62 -23.72
N ILE A 199 20.11 15.95 -23.69
CA ILE A 199 19.45 16.90 -24.58
C ILE A 199 19.70 16.53 -26.05
N GLY A 200 20.95 16.20 -26.40
CA GLY A 200 21.30 15.75 -27.74
C GLY A 200 20.63 14.44 -28.15
N TYR A 201 20.53 13.47 -27.23
CA TYR A 201 19.86 12.18 -27.47
C TYR A 201 18.34 12.32 -27.62
N ALA A 202 17.70 13.15 -26.80
CA ALA A 202 16.25 13.29 -26.75
C ALA A 202 15.68 14.01 -27.99
N GLY A 203 16.54 14.58 -28.86
CA GLY A 203 16.11 15.29 -30.07
C GLY A 203 15.21 16.49 -29.79
N LEU A 204 15.25 16.99 -28.55
CA LEU A 204 14.39 18.09 -28.11
C LEU A 204 14.87 19.39 -28.78
N PRO A 205 13.94 20.24 -29.29
CA PRO A 205 14.30 21.54 -29.81
C PRO A 205 15.03 22.36 -28.73
N ARG A 206 15.92 23.26 -29.16
CA ARG A 206 16.90 23.98 -28.32
C ARG A 206 16.33 24.71 -27.10
N THR A 207 15.03 24.94 -27.02
CA THR A 207 14.38 25.59 -25.87
C THR A 207 13.71 24.52 -25.02
N ILE A 208 14.39 24.18 -23.94
CA ILE A 208 13.90 23.31 -22.88
C ILE A 208 13.95 24.15 -21.60
N ASP A 209 12.83 24.26 -20.91
CA ASP A 209 12.78 24.86 -19.58
C ASP A 209 13.13 23.76 -18.56
N PHE A 210 14.01 24.08 -17.61
CA PHE A 210 14.46 23.15 -16.58
C PHE A 210 14.28 23.81 -15.22
N ASP A 211 13.48 23.17 -14.37
CA ASP A 211 13.27 23.59 -13.00
C ASP A 211 14.38 22.99 -12.13
N ILE A 212 15.24 23.86 -11.59
CA ILE A 212 16.32 23.48 -10.68
C ILE A 212 15.85 23.78 -9.27
N GLU A 213 15.37 22.75 -8.58
CA GLU A 213 15.10 22.80 -7.15
C GLU A 213 16.44 22.84 -6.40
N VAL A 214 16.89 24.04 -6.05
CA VAL A 214 18.05 24.24 -5.18
C VAL A 214 17.58 24.04 -3.74
N HIS A 215 17.84 22.87 -3.17
CA HIS A 215 17.77 22.72 -1.72
C HIS A 215 18.94 23.47 -1.09
N PRO A 216 18.71 24.49 -0.24
CA PRO A 216 19.80 25.11 0.49
C PRO A 216 20.40 24.04 1.41
N ALA A 217 21.62 23.62 1.09
CA ALA A 217 22.43 22.82 1.99
C ALA A 217 22.75 23.67 3.21
N ASN A 218 22.31 23.21 4.39
CA ASN A 218 22.81 23.53 5.72
C ASN A 218 23.44 24.94 5.87
N GLU A 219 22.64 25.89 6.35
CA GLU A 219 23.20 27.05 7.05
C GLU A 219 23.89 26.55 8.32
N GLU A 220 25.21 26.40 8.28
CA GLU A 220 26.05 26.56 9.46
C GLU A 220 26.02 28.04 9.86
N ILE A 221 25.33 28.34 10.98
CA ILE A 221 25.68 29.42 11.92
C ILE A 221 25.53 28.85 13.33
#